data_AF-A0A507CQG9-F1
#
_entry.id   AF-A0A507CQG9-F1
#
_cell.length_a   1.000
_cell.length_b   1.000
_cell.length_c   1.000
_cell.angle_alpha   90.00
_cell.angle_beta   90.00
_cell.angle_gamma   90.00
#
_symmetry.space_group_name_H-M   'P 1'
#
loop_
_entity.id
_entity.type
_entity.pdbx_description
1 polymer ?
#
loop_
_entity_poly.entity_id
_entity_poly.type
_entity_poly.pdbx_seq_one_letter_code
_entity_poly.pdbx_strand_id
1 'polypeptide(L)'
;MPKVRRNKTKPPPDGWELIEPTLTELAAKMREAENESHEGKRKVGSLWPIFRLHHQRSRYIYEIYFKRHQISKELYEYCLDQGYGDANLIAKWKKTGYEKLCCLRCIQQKDTNFGTTCICRVPKEKLEENRIVECLHCGCRGSPSLPFVVTIHGNLVVNKICIVRTFAAEAHRHRIPRPDDHAPPIDADTPPPLLTSLHTDDIAALRSQPRAPCPQCSGSYKTYCPVCCIPLQHVPTPVSLPISVDIWRHTGERSTKSTSPHLVMLARPHVAMHTDGFTHRLGFVRDEPDQAWIDDTLLLFPSDNALPLADIPQASFKRLIVIDGTWRQARTMSRHPSFEKFRRVKIQERETLFWRWQTYSSNYLSTIEAIYYFFRDYYAAYESLRRDGSIAAYDGRYDNLLLYFKLQYETVQNAYHAVPGKQFNKIKDYIVDNK
;
A
#
# COMPACT_ATOMS: atom_id res chain seq x y z
N MET A 1 -19.70 -1.59 11.63
CA MET A 1 -21.05 -2.13 11.39
C MET A 1 -21.22 -2.43 9.91
N PRO A 2 -22.10 -3.37 9.52
CA PRO A 2 -22.41 -3.62 8.13
C PRO A 2 -23.01 -2.37 7.47
N LYS A 3 -22.77 -2.20 6.16
CA LYS A 3 -23.28 -1.07 5.38
C LYS A 3 -24.81 -1.14 5.29
N VAL A 4 -25.47 0.01 5.42
CA VAL A 4 -26.93 0.11 5.27
C VAL A 4 -27.29 -0.21 3.82
N ARG A 5 -28.16 -1.20 3.61
CA ARG A 5 -28.71 -1.53 2.28
C ARG A 5 -29.52 -0.33 1.77
N ARG A 6 -29.27 0.07 0.53
CA ARG A 6 -29.99 1.16 -0.19
C ARG A 6 -30.52 0.58 -1.49
N ASN A 7 -31.44 1.25 -2.18
CA ASN A 7 -31.99 0.75 -3.46
C ASN A 7 -30.92 0.46 -4.55
N LYS A 8 -29.69 0.96 -4.40
CA LYS A 8 -28.56 0.70 -5.31
C LYS A 8 -27.56 -0.37 -4.80
N THR A 9 -27.79 -1.01 -3.65
CA THR A 9 -26.89 -2.08 -3.18
C THR A 9 -27.18 -3.37 -3.94
N LYS A 10 -26.12 -4.04 -4.40
CA LYS A 10 -26.22 -5.34 -5.08
C LYS A 10 -27.03 -6.31 -4.22
N PRO A 11 -27.93 -7.11 -4.82
CA PRO A 11 -28.66 -8.13 -4.08
C PRO A 11 -27.68 -9.15 -3.49
N PRO A 12 -28.03 -9.78 -2.35
CA PRO A 12 -27.21 -10.83 -1.79
C PRO A 12 -27.10 -12.02 -2.77
N PRO A 13 -25.90 -12.59 -2.95
CA PRO A 13 -25.69 -13.78 -3.76
C PRO A 13 -26.37 -15.04 -3.17
N ASP A 14 -26.47 -16.10 -3.98
CA ASP A 14 -27.04 -17.39 -3.59
C ASP A 14 -26.41 -17.95 -2.31
N GLY A 15 -27.26 -18.50 -1.43
CA GLY A 15 -26.88 -19.04 -0.12
C GLY A 15 -26.94 -18.03 1.05
N TRP A 16 -27.39 -16.80 0.81
CA TRP A 16 -27.56 -15.78 1.86
C TRP A 16 -28.57 -16.19 2.95
N GLU A 17 -29.66 -16.87 2.57
CA GLU A 17 -30.73 -17.32 3.47
C GLU A 17 -30.21 -18.22 4.61
N LEU A 18 -29.13 -18.96 4.36
CA LEU A 18 -28.51 -19.85 5.35
C LEU A 18 -27.81 -19.07 6.48
N ILE A 19 -27.24 -17.91 6.18
CA ILE A 19 -26.38 -17.14 7.11
C ILE A 19 -27.08 -15.92 7.69
N GLU A 20 -28.11 -15.43 7.01
CA GLU A 20 -28.87 -14.23 7.37
C GLU A 20 -29.45 -14.27 8.79
N PRO A 21 -30.08 -15.36 9.27
CA PRO A 21 -30.65 -15.40 10.62
C PRO A 21 -29.59 -15.17 11.70
N THR A 22 -28.46 -15.86 11.59
CA THR A 22 -27.36 -15.74 12.57
C THR A 22 -26.68 -14.37 12.51
N LEU A 23 -26.48 -13.80 11.32
CA LEU A 23 -25.91 -12.46 11.18
C LEU A 23 -26.84 -11.37 11.72
N THR A 24 -28.16 -11.56 11.56
CA THR A 24 -29.19 -10.65 12.09
C THR A 24 -29.22 -10.70 13.62
N GLU A 25 -29.17 -11.89 14.21
CA GLU A 25 -29.09 -12.07 15.66
C GLU A 25 -27.84 -11.40 16.26
N LEU A 26 -26.67 -11.60 15.64
CA LEU A 26 -25.42 -10.95 16.07
C LEU A 26 -25.45 -9.43 15.90
N ALA A 27 -26.16 -8.92 14.89
CA ALA A 27 -26.36 -7.49 14.71
C ALA A 27 -27.31 -6.89 15.75
N ALA A 28 -28.37 -7.62 16.14
CA ALA A 28 -29.26 -7.22 17.24
C ALA A 28 -28.50 -7.13 18.56
N LYS A 29 -27.75 -8.19 18.91
CA LYS A 29 -26.87 -8.21 20.11
C LYS A 29 -25.84 -7.08 20.11
N MET A 30 -25.33 -6.70 18.93
CA MET A 30 -24.40 -5.56 18.80
C MET A 30 -25.07 -4.23 19.13
N ARG A 31 -26.31 -4.01 18.67
CA ARG A 31 -27.09 -2.81 19.01
C ARG A 31 -27.45 -2.76 20.49
N GLU A 32 -27.82 -3.88 21.08
CA GLU A 32 -28.08 -3.99 22.52
C GLU A 32 -26.83 -3.61 23.33
N ALA A 33 -25.66 -4.15 22.97
CA ALA A 33 -24.39 -3.82 23.63
C ALA A 33 -23.96 -2.35 23.43
N GLU A 34 -24.32 -1.73 22.31
CA GLU A 34 -24.08 -0.29 22.07
C GLU A 34 -25.01 0.61 22.91
N ASN A 35 -26.24 0.16 23.18
CA ASN A 35 -27.26 0.90 23.93
C ASN A 35 -27.22 0.63 25.45
N GLU A 36 -26.46 -0.37 25.89
CA GLU A 36 -26.39 -0.75 27.30
C GLU A 36 -25.78 0.37 28.15
N SER A 37 -26.43 0.71 29.27
CA SER A 37 -25.93 1.76 30.16
C SER A 37 -24.54 1.41 30.71
N HIS A 38 -23.73 2.43 30.90
CA HIS A 38 -22.35 2.31 31.39
C HIS A 38 -22.22 2.56 32.89
N GLU A 39 -23.33 2.70 33.62
CA GLU A 39 -23.34 2.88 35.07
C GLU A 39 -22.77 1.64 35.79
N GLY A 40 -21.86 1.88 36.73
CA GLY A 40 -21.19 0.81 37.50
C GLY A 40 -20.12 0.01 36.74
N LYS A 41 -19.93 0.24 35.43
CA LYS A 41 -18.89 -0.44 34.64
C LYS A 41 -17.61 0.40 34.56
N ARG A 42 -16.45 -0.26 34.58
CA ARG A 42 -15.17 0.40 34.28
C ARG A 42 -15.23 0.96 32.85
N LYS A 43 -14.71 2.17 32.62
CA LYS A 43 -14.67 2.82 31.29
C LYS A 43 -14.07 1.96 30.17
N VAL A 44 -13.10 1.10 30.51
CA VAL A 44 -12.51 0.13 29.57
C VAL A 44 -13.37 -1.11 29.34
N GLY A 45 -14.16 -1.51 30.35
CA GLY A 45 -14.98 -2.71 30.35
C GLY A 45 -16.30 -2.57 29.59
N SER A 46 -16.81 -1.34 29.43
CA SER A 46 -18.04 -1.09 28.66
C SER A 46 -17.93 -1.51 27.19
N LEU A 47 -16.73 -1.46 26.60
CA LEU A 47 -16.50 -1.79 25.20
C LEU A 47 -16.23 -3.29 24.95
N TRP A 48 -15.98 -4.08 25.99
CA TRP A 48 -15.62 -5.50 25.83
C TRP A 48 -16.69 -6.33 25.11
N PRO A 49 -18.01 -6.18 25.42
CA PRO A 49 -19.06 -6.89 24.68
C PRO A 49 -19.04 -6.60 23.17
N ILE A 50 -18.78 -5.35 22.79
CA ILE A 50 -18.68 -4.93 21.37
C ILE A 50 -17.54 -5.66 20.67
N PHE A 51 -16.34 -5.70 21.27
CA PHE A 51 -15.21 -6.44 20.70
C PHE A 51 -15.47 -7.94 20.60
N ARG A 52 -16.15 -8.53 21.61
CA ARG A 52 -16.51 -9.96 21.62
C ARG A 52 -17.48 -10.31 20.49
N LEU A 53 -18.54 -9.52 20.33
CA LEU A 53 -19.53 -9.71 19.27
C LEU A 53 -18.93 -9.47 17.87
N HIS A 54 -18.05 -8.48 17.72
CA HIS A 54 -17.33 -8.24 16.48
C HIS A 54 -16.43 -9.43 16.08
N HIS A 55 -15.69 -9.98 17.05
CA HIS A 55 -14.89 -11.18 16.86
C HIS A 55 -15.79 -12.38 16.50
N GLN A 56 -16.88 -12.60 17.23
CA GLN A 56 -17.81 -13.71 17.00
C GLN A 56 -18.42 -13.67 15.59
N ARG A 57 -18.88 -12.50 15.15
CA ARG A 57 -19.43 -12.30 13.79
C ARG A 57 -18.41 -12.61 12.70
N SER A 58 -17.20 -12.07 12.85
CA SER A 58 -16.11 -12.34 11.89
C SER A 58 -15.71 -13.82 11.90
N ARG A 59 -15.74 -14.47 13.08
CA ARG A 59 -15.37 -15.88 13.24
C ARG A 59 -16.39 -16.81 12.61
N TYR A 60 -17.68 -16.51 12.75
CA TYR A 60 -18.75 -17.26 12.10
C TYR A 60 -18.56 -17.31 10.58
N ILE A 61 -18.31 -16.14 9.96
CA ILE A 61 -18.06 -16.04 8.50
C ILE A 61 -16.78 -16.79 8.10
N TYR A 62 -15.73 -16.73 8.93
CA TYR A 62 -14.50 -17.48 8.69
C TYR A 62 -14.74 -19.00 8.72
N GLU A 63 -15.44 -19.50 9.73
CA GLU A 63 -15.63 -20.95 9.91
C GLU A 63 -16.57 -21.54 8.87
N ILE A 64 -17.64 -20.82 8.50
CA ILE A 64 -18.59 -21.32 7.50
C ILE A 64 -17.97 -21.42 6.08
N TYR A 65 -17.02 -20.54 5.75
CA TYR A 65 -16.31 -20.59 4.46
C TYR A 65 -15.07 -21.49 4.47
N PHE A 66 -14.17 -21.36 5.46
CA PHE A 66 -12.88 -22.06 5.46
C PHE A 66 -12.89 -23.44 6.12
N LYS A 67 -13.85 -23.72 7.02
CA LYS A 67 -13.93 -25.02 7.71
C LYS A 67 -15.09 -25.87 7.24
N ARG A 68 -16.29 -25.27 7.18
CA ARG A 68 -17.52 -25.99 6.82
C ARG A 68 -17.82 -25.99 5.33
N HIS A 69 -17.21 -25.07 4.57
CA HIS A 69 -17.40 -24.93 3.11
C HIS A 69 -18.87 -24.84 2.67
N GLN A 70 -19.73 -24.21 3.48
CA GLN A 70 -21.18 -24.13 3.23
C GLN A 70 -21.61 -22.90 2.42
N ILE A 71 -20.69 -21.96 2.17
CA ILE A 71 -20.96 -20.75 1.38
C ILE A 71 -20.00 -20.63 0.20
N SER A 72 -20.47 -20.04 -0.90
CA SER A 72 -19.65 -19.77 -2.08
C SER A 72 -18.63 -18.66 -1.81
N LYS A 73 -17.58 -18.62 -2.63
CA LYS A 73 -16.57 -17.55 -2.59
C LYS A 73 -17.20 -16.18 -2.84
N GLU A 74 -18.18 -16.09 -3.73
CA GLU A 74 -18.90 -14.86 -4.04
C GLU A 74 -19.67 -14.32 -2.83
N LEU A 75 -20.37 -15.20 -2.10
CA LEU A 75 -21.08 -14.84 -0.88
C LEU A 75 -20.11 -14.42 0.24
N TYR A 76 -18.97 -15.09 0.36
CA TYR A 76 -17.91 -14.73 1.31
C TYR A 76 -17.34 -13.34 1.03
N GLU A 77 -16.99 -13.04 -0.23
CA GLU A 77 -16.48 -11.72 -0.64
C GLU A 77 -17.54 -10.63 -0.44
N TYR A 78 -18.81 -10.91 -0.76
CA TYR A 78 -19.93 -10.03 -0.47
C TYR A 78 -20.04 -9.72 1.04
N CYS A 79 -19.91 -10.72 1.91
CA CYS A 79 -19.96 -10.53 3.36
C CYS A 79 -18.84 -9.61 3.87
N LEU A 80 -17.63 -9.69 3.30
CA LEU A 80 -16.53 -8.80 3.65
C LEU A 80 -16.75 -7.37 3.13
N ASP A 81 -17.20 -7.22 1.89
CA ASP A 81 -17.44 -5.93 1.25
C ASP A 81 -18.56 -5.13 1.91
N GLN A 82 -19.60 -5.82 2.38
CA GLN A 82 -20.69 -5.23 3.15
C GLN A 82 -20.33 -5.02 4.63
N GLY A 83 -19.18 -5.50 5.11
CA GLY A 83 -18.71 -5.29 6.48
C GLY A 83 -19.35 -6.21 7.52
N TYR A 84 -19.89 -7.37 7.11
CA TYR A 84 -20.32 -8.41 8.04
C TYR A 84 -19.12 -9.11 8.69
N GLY A 85 -17.98 -9.23 7.99
CA GLY A 85 -16.74 -9.77 8.54
C GLY A 85 -15.56 -8.79 8.44
N ASP A 86 -14.63 -8.85 9.40
CA ASP A 86 -13.38 -8.09 9.34
C ASP A 86 -12.31 -8.84 8.53
N ALA A 87 -12.05 -8.36 7.32
CA ALA A 87 -11.05 -8.93 6.42
C ALA A 87 -9.63 -8.94 7.03
N ASN A 88 -9.27 -7.92 7.81
CA ASN A 88 -7.94 -7.81 8.41
C ASN A 88 -7.77 -8.81 9.56
N LEU A 89 -8.80 -8.97 10.40
CA LEU A 89 -8.80 -9.96 11.48
C LEU A 89 -8.76 -11.38 10.93
N ILE A 90 -9.57 -11.67 9.91
CA ILE A 90 -9.58 -12.98 9.24
C ILE A 90 -8.22 -13.27 8.58
N ALA A 91 -7.59 -12.29 7.95
CA ALA A 91 -6.26 -12.45 7.38
C ALA A 91 -5.19 -12.81 8.43
N LYS A 92 -5.38 -12.40 9.69
CA LYS A 92 -4.50 -12.82 10.80
C LYS A 92 -4.78 -14.25 11.24
N TRP A 93 -6.03 -14.69 11.30
CA TRP A 93 -6.35 -16.09 11.67
C TRP A 93 -5.76 -17.13 10.72
N LYS A 94 -5.48 -16.76 9.46
CA LYS A 94 -4.79 -17.63 8.49
C LYS A 94 -3.29 -17.79 8.75
N LYS A 95 -2.70 -17.00 9.65
CA LYS A 95 -1.28 -17.05 9.98
C LYS A 95 -1.06 -17.97 11.18
N THR A 96 0.00 -18.76 11.12
CA THR A 96 0.45 -19.61 12.23
C THR A 96 0.67 -18.77 13.49
N GLY A 97 0.20 -19.28 14.64
CA GLY A 97 0.26 -18.60 15.93
C GLY A 97 -0.79 -17.50 16.17
N TYR A 98 -1.59 -17.13 15.16
CA TYR A 98 -2.65 -16.10 15.28
C TYR A 98 -4.05 -16.66 15.07
N GLU A 99 -4.23 -17.98 14.96
CA GLU A 99 -5.49 -18.65 14.65
C GLU A 99 -6.66 -18.31 15.58
N LYS A 100 -6.36 -17.90 16.83
CA LYS A 100 -7.33 -17.52 17.86
C LYS A 100 -7.11 -16.09 18.37
N LEU A 101 -6.60 -15.22 17.52
CA LEU A 101 -6.40 -13.82 17.86
C LEU A 101 -7.73 -13.15 18.24
N CYS A 102 -7.78 -12.55 19.43
CA CYS A 102 -8.95 -11.89 20.00
C CYS A 102 -9.35 -10.60 19.26
N CYS A 103 -8.40 -9.69 19.00
CA CYS A 103 -8.63 -8.49 18.20
C CYS A 103 -7.31 -7.94 17.65
N LEU A 104 -7.40 -7.02 16.68
CA LEU A 104 -6.22 -6.41 16.06
C LEU A 104 -5.47 -5.47 17.01
N ARG A 105 -6.13 -4.88 18.01
CA ARG A 105 -5.49 -4.01 19.01
C ARG A 105 -4.51 -4.76 19.90
N CYS A 106 -4.81 -6.02 20.25
CA CYS A 106 -3.96 -6.81 21.14
C CYS A 106 -2.59 -7.21 20.56
N ILE A 107 -2.38 -7.02 19.26
CA ILE A 107 -1.10 -7.25 18.58
C ILE A 107 -0.43 -5.94 18.14
N GLN A 108 -1.07 -4.81 18.42
CA GLN A 108 -0.57 -3.50 18.02
C GLN A 108 0.40 -2.99 19.09
N GLN A 109 1.70 -3.06 18.80
CA GLN A 109 2.75 -2.61 19.73
C GLN A 109 2.59 -1.14 20.14
N LYS A 110 2.07 -0.31 19.23
CA LYS A 110 1.83 1.12 19.44
C LYS A 110 0.75 1.45 20.48
N ASP A 111 -0.13 0.49 20.79
CA ASP A 111 -1.21 0.69 21.75
C ASP A 111 -0.74 0.42 23.21
N THR A 112 0.54 0.08 23.40
CA THR A 112 1.15 -0.17 24.72
C THR A 112 2.34 0.75 24.97
N ASN A 113 2.54 1.15 26.22
CA ASN A 113 3.60 2.09 26.60
C ASN A 113 5.02 1.56 26.31
N PHE A 114 5.22 0.24 26.34
CA PHE A 114 6.53 -0.39 26.18
C PHE A 114 6.73 -1.04 24.81
N GLY A 115 5.84 -0.77 23.84
CA GLY A 115 5.98 -1.34 22.49
C GLY A 115 5.82 -2.86 22.42
N THR A 116 5.15 -3.48 23.40
CA THR A 116 4.97 -4.92 23.50
C THR A 116 3.57 -5.36 23.06
N THR A 117 3.35 -6.66 22.87
CA THR A 117 2.01 -7.19 22.61
C THR A 117 1.21 -7.25 23.90
N CYS A 118 -0.12 -7.20 23.80
CA CYS A 118 -0.97 -7.30 24.97
C CYS A 118 -0.77 -8.62 25.73
N ILE A 119 -0.88 -8.58 27.06
CA ILE A 119 -0.73 -9.74 27.95
C ILE A 119 -1.60 -10.94 27.57
N CYS A 120 -2.75 -10.71 26.91
CA CYS A 120 -3.62 -11.80 26.44
C CYS A 120 -2.99 -12.69 25.35
N ARG A 121 -1.83 -12.28 24.79
CA ARG A 121 -1.03 -13.05 23.83
C ARG A 121 0.05 -13.90 24.49
N VAL A 122 0.30 -13.71 25.77
CA VAL A 122 1.25 -14.53 26.53
C VAL A 122 0.60 -15.89 26.78
N PRO A 123 1.27 -17.01 26.43
CA PRO A 123 0.78 -18.36 26.74
C PRO A 123 0.55 -18.53 28.24
N LYS A 124 -0.51 -19.25 28.63
CA LYS A 124 -0.91 -19.38 30.03
C LYS A 124 0.16 -20.06 30.89
N GLU A 125 0.95 -20.93 30.27
CA GLU A 125 2.05 -21.68 30.91
C GLU A 125 3.19 -20.75 31.37
N LYS A 126 3.27 -19.53 30.84
CA LYS A 126 4.26 -18.50 31.22
C LYS A 126 3.69 -17.47 32.18
N LEU A 127 2.42 -17.59 32.57
CA LEU A 127 1.78 -16.72 33.54
C LEU A 127 1.81 -17.40 34.91
N GLU A 128 1.90 -16.58 35.97
CA GLU A 128 1.86 -17.05 37.35
C GLU A 128 0.58 -17.84 37.63
N GLU A 129 0.71 -18.99 38.31
CA GLU A 129 -0.45 -19.79 38.74
C GLU A 129 -1.37 -18.92 39.61
N ASN A 130 -2.65 -18.87 39.23
CA ASN A 130 -3.73 -18.04 39.83
C ASN A 130 -3.82 -16.56 39.43
N ARG A 131 -3.03 -16.08 38.46
CA ARG A 131 -3.23 -14.71 37.93
C ARG A 131 -4.38 -14.64 36.94
N ILE A 132 -5.50 -14.03 37.34
CA ILE A 132 -6.62 -13.71 36.43
C ILE A 132 -6.20 -12.57 35.51
N VAL A 133 -5.91 -12.89 34.25
CA VAL A 133 -5.59 -11.90 33.23
C VAL A 133 -6.85 -11.48 32.49
N GLU A 134 -7.16 -10.18 32.49
CA GLU A 134 -8.19 -9.60 31.64
C GLU A 134 -7.58 -8.49 30.77
N CYS A 135 -7.69 -8.65 29.46
CA CYS A 135 -7.21 -7.64 28.53
C CYS A 135 -7.98 -6.33 28.67
N LEU A 136 -7.27 -5.22 28.88
CA LEU A 136 -7.87 -3.88 28.94
C LEU A 136 -8.60 -3.48 27.64
N HIS A 137 -8.18 -4.00 26.48
CA HIS A 137 -8.76 -3.61 25.18
C HIS A 137 -10.03 -4.39 24.81
N CYS A 138 -10.11 -5.67 25.13
CA CYS A 138 -11.18 -6.55 24.63
C CYS A 138 -11.72 -7.54 25.66
N GLY A 139 -11.24 -7.52 26.91
CA GLY A 139 -11.68 -8.45 27.96
C GLY A 139 -11.23 -9.90 27.76
N CYS A 140 -10.33 -10.19 26.80
CA CYS A 140 -9.82 -11.54 26.58
C CYS A 140 -9.03 -12.06 27.79
N ARG A 141 -9.30 -13.31 28.19
CA ARG A 141 -8.67 -14.00 29.34
C ARG A 141 -7.51 -14.92 28.97
N GLY A 142 -6.73 -14.48 27.98
CA GLY A 142 -5.73 -15.31 27.30
C GLY A 142 -6.38 -16.12 26.19
N SER A 143 -5.68 -16.25 25.06
CA SER A 143 -6.13 -17.05 23.91
C SER A 143 -5.42 -18.40 23.92
N PRO A 144 -5.92 -19.43 24.64
CA PRO A 144 -5.43 -20.77 24.43
C PRO A 144 -6.03 -21.30 23.12
N SER A 145 -5.20 -21.95 22.33
CA SER A 145 -5.61 -22.96 21.38
C SER A 145 -6.41 -24.07 22.07
N LEU A 146 -7.72 -23.92 22.35
CA LEU A 146 -8.79 -24.96 22.32
C LEU A 146 -10.21 -24.31 22.22
N PRO A 147 -11.28 -25.01 21.76
CA PRO A 147 -12.55 -24.40 21.35
C PRO A 147 -13.57 -24.31 22.51
N PHE A 148 -14.40 -23.26 22.51
CA PHE A 148 -15.64 -23.23 23.30
C PHE A 148 -16.80 -23.30 22.32
N VAL A 149 -17.49 -24.43 22.30
CA VAL A 149 -18.77 -24.63 21.61
C VAL A 149 -19.86 -24.30 22.61
N VAL A 150 -20.76 -23.36 22.31
CA VAL A 150 -22.06 -23.30 22.98
C VAL A 150 -23.16 -22.94 21.97
N THR A 151 -24.15 -23.82 22.01
CA THR A 151 -25.43 -23.95 21.32
C THR A 151 -26.33 -22.71 21.40
N ILE A 152 -27.11 -22.46 20.34
CA ILE A 152 -28.08 -21.36 20.24
C ILE A 152 -29.48 -21.91 20.58
N HIS A 153 -30.15 -21.26 21.54
CA HIS A 153 -31.60 -21.17 21.74
C HIS A 153 -31.82 -19.69 22.13
N GLY A 154 -32.81 -18.90 21.75
CA GLY A 154 -34.03 -19.03 20.96
C GLY A 154 -34.92 -17.83 21.35
N ASN A 155 -35.62 -17.24 20.37
CA ASN A 155 -36.86 -16.40 20.47
C ASN A 155 -36.80 -14.96 21.05
N LEU A 156 -37.14 -13.96 20.20
CA LEU A 156 -38.33 -13.04 20.17
C LEU A 156 -38.36 -12.00 21.32
N VAL A 157 -38.48 -10.68 21.10
CA VAL A 157 -39.71 -9.94 20.76
C VAL A 157 -39.37 -8.45 20.40
N VAL A 158 -39.83 -8.03 19.21
CA VAL A 158 -40.58 -6.81 18.79
C VAL A 158 -40.35 -5.39 19.38
N ASN A 159 -40.43 -4.39 18.45
CA ASN A 159 -40.86 -2.97 18.55
C ASN A 159 -39.82 -1.89 18.98
N LYS A 160 -39.78 -0.64 18.48
CA LYS A 160 -40.34 0.14 17.33
C LYS A 160 -39.75 1.57 17.47
N ILE A 161 -39.60 2.32 16.35
CA ILE A 161 -39.78 3.82 16.23
C ILE A 161 -38.66 4.72 16.84
N CYS A 162 -38.21 5.88 16.31
CA CYS A 162 -38.34 6.64 15.05
C CYS A 162 -37.29 7.80 15.03
N ILE A 163 -36.84 8.20 13.82
CA ILE A 163 -36.75 9.58 13.20
C ILE A 163 -36.00 10.68 14.00
N VAL A 164 -35.04 11.47 13.47
CA VAL A 164 -35.12 12.67 12.55
C VAL A 164 -33.72 12.93 11.91
N ARG A 165 -33.54 13.01 10.57
CA ARG A 165 -33.31 14.19 9.65
C ARG A 165 -32.46 15.35 10.21
N THR A 166 -31.61 16.14 9.53
CA THR A 166 -31.06 16.40 8.16
C THR A 166 -29.90 17.43 8.36
N PHE A 167 -28.90 17.58 7.50
CA PHE A 167 -28.82 18.65 6.47
C PHE A 167 -27.52 18.53 5.64
N ALA A 168 -27.58 19.01 4.39
CA ALA A 168 -26.53 19.06 3.38
C ALA A 168 -25.97 20.49 3.20
N ALA A 169 -24.79 20.64 2.60
CA ALA A 169 -24.38 21.85 1.88
C ALA A 169 -23.26 21.56 0.86
N GLU A 170 -23.38 22.22 -0.30
CA GLU A 170 -22.57 22.21 -1.52
C GLU A 170 -21.89 23.58 -1.69
N ALA A 171 -20.71 23.68 -2.33
CA ALA A 171 -20.23 24.95 -2.90
C ALA A 171 -19.16 24.79 -4.01
N HIS A 172 -19.57 25.22 -5.21
CA HIS A 172 -18.95 25.85 -6.40
C HIS A 172 -17.44 25.87 -6.73
N ARG A 173 -17.17 25.70 -8.04
CA ARG A 173 -15.92 25.91 -8.80
C ARG A 173 -15.85 27.30 -9.43
N HIS A 174 -14.66 27.88 -9.55
CA HIS A 174 -14.34 28.97 -10.47
C HIS A 174 -13.19 28.59 -11.43
N ARG A 175 -13.32 29.02 -12.69
CA ARG A 175 -12.35 28.89 -13.81
C ARG A 175 -11.61 30.23 -13.96
N ILE A 176 -10.30 30.20 -14.26
CA ILE A 176 -9.47 31.36 -14.62
C ILE A 176 -8.74 31.05 -15.97
N PRO A 177 -8.48 32.02 -16.87
CA PRO A 177 -8.07 31.81 -18.27
C PRO A 177 -6.57 31.52 -18.46
N ARG A 178 -6.21 30.97 -19.63
CA ARG A 178 -4.83 30.69 -20.08
C ARG A 178 -4.20 31.91 -20.77
N PRO A 179 -2.91 32.18 -20.57
CA PRO A 179 -2.07 32.91 -21.53
C PRO A 179 -1.39 31.92 -22.50
N ASP A 180 -1.23 32.38 -23.75
CA ASP A 180 -0.88 31.62 -24.94
C ASP A 180 0.53 31.01 -24.99
N ASP A 181 0.58 29.87 -25.67
CA ASP A 181 1.61 29.29 -26.52
C ASP A 181 2.95 30.03 -26.63
N HIS A 182 4.00 29.50 -26.01
CA HIS A 182 5.38 29.43 -26.54
C HIS A 182 6.23 28.48 -25.69
N ALA A 183 5.92 27.18 -25.74
CA ALA A 183 6.90 26.13 -25.45
C ALA A 183 6.99 25.26 -26.70
N PRO A 184 8.18 25.03 -27.29
CA PRO A 184 8.31 24.20 -28.48
C PRO A 184 7.83 22.77 -28.18
N PRO A 185 7.21 22.07 -29.16
CA PRO A 185 6.72 20.73 -28.96
C PRO A 185 7.91 19.80 -28.74
N ILE A 186 8.08 19.33 -27.49
CA ILE A 186 8.96 18.22 -27.19
C ILE A 186 8.24 16.97 -27.69
N ASP A 187 8.80 16.33 -28.72
CA ASP A 187 8.26 15.17 -29.45
C ASP A 187 7.29 14.31 -28.63
N ALA A 188 5.99 14.50 -28.87
CA ALA A 188 4.92 13.74 -28.23
C ALA A 188 4.78 12.31 -28.80
N ASP A 189 5.57 11.94 -29.81
CA ASP A 189 5.42 10.72 -30.60
C ASP A 189 6.57 9.70 -30.46
N THR A 190 7.44 9.82 -29.44
CA THR A 190 8.41 8.75 -29.20
C THR A 190 7.74 7.61 -28.40
N PRO A 191 7.52 6.41 -28.97
CA PRO A 191 7.00 5.28 -28.22
C PRO A 191 7.90 5.01 -27.00
N PRO A 192 7.36 4.51 -25.88
CA PRO A 192 8.19 4.19 -24.71
C PRO A 192 9.34 3.30 -25.18
N PRO A 193 10.61 3.62 -24.84
CA PRO A 193 11.73 2.80 -25.25
C PRO A 193 11.46 1.39 -24.74
N LEU A 194 11.42 0.43 -25.67
CA LEU A 194 11.46 -0.98 -25.29
C LEU A 194 12.65 -1.14 -24.35
N LEU A 195 12.53 -1.87 -23.24
CA LEU A 195 13.62 -2.04 -22.27
C LEU A 195 14.94 -2.55 -22.92
N THR A 196 14.83 -3.10 -24.13
CA THR A 196 15.94 -3.51 -25.00
C THR A 196 16.76 -2.35 -25.58
N SER A 197 16.19 -1.16 -25.74
CA SER A 197 16.88 0.02 -26.29
C SER A 197 17.56 0.88 -25.23
N LEU A 198 17.48 0.52 -23.95
CA LEU A 198 18.10 1.26 -22.85
C LEU A 198 19.61 0.95 -22.76
N HIS A 199 20.43 1.98 -22.58
CA HIS A 199 21.87 1.87 -22.32
C HIS A 199 22.14 1.48 -20.85
N THR A 200 21.76 0.26 -20.46
CA THR A 200 22.01 -0.29 -19.12
C THR A 200 23.28 -1.15 -19.09
N ASP A 201 23.84 -1.36 -17.89
CA ASP A 201 24.82 -2.43 -17.68
C ASP A 201 24.26 -3.79 -18.13
N ASP A 202 25.16 -4.74 -18.41
CA ASP A 202 24.76 -6.10 -18.75
C ASP A 202 24.16 -6.84 -17.53
N ILE A 203 22.89 -7.19 -17.65
CA ILE A 203 22.15 -7.95 -16.64
C ILE A 203 22.57 -9.41 -16.55
N ALA A 204 23.35 -9.96 -17.49
CA ALA A 204 23.83 -11.34 -17.44
C ALA A 204 24.68 -11.59 -16.18
N ALA A 205 25.54 -10.63 -15.83
CA ALA A 205 26.37 -10.65 -14.63
C ALA A 205 25.53 -10.68 -13.34
N LEU A 206 24.34 -10.07 -13.34
CA LEU A 206 23.39 -10.10 -12.24
C LEU A 206 22.57 -11.41 -12.23
N ARG A 207 22.22 -11.94 -13.40
CA ARG A 207 21.34 -13.10 -13.57
C ARG A 207 22.03 -14.41 -13.20
N SER A 208 23.31 -14.55 -13.49
CA SER A 208 24.10 -15.77 -13.23
C SER A 208 24.43 -15.99 -11.75
N GLN A 209 24.29 -14.97 -10.91
CA GLN A 209 24.66 -15.05 -9.49
C GLN A 209 23.77 -16.04 -8.71
N PRO A 210 24.34 -16.85 -7.80
CA PRO A 210 23.56 -17.66 -6.87
C PRO A 210 22.83 -16.78 -5.85
N ARG A 211 22.02 -17.36 -4.96
CA ARG A 211 21.49 -16.59 -3.82
C ARG A 211 22.56 -16.45 -2.76
N ALA A 212 22.67 -15.26 -2.17
CA ALA A 212 23.59 -14.96 -1.08
C ALA A 212 22.84 -14.41 0.14
N PRO A 213 23.35 -14.67 1.37
CA PRO A 213 22.81 -14.04 2.58
C PRO A 213 23.18 -12.56 2.62
N CYS A 214 22.22 -11.73 3.04
CA CYS A 214 22.44 -10.32 3.30
C CYS A 214 23.37 -10.14 4.52
N PRO A 215 24.45 -9.35 4.43
CA PRO A 215 25.36 -9.13 5.57
C PRO A 215 24.72 -8.38 6.75
N GLN A 216 23.58 -7.69 6.53
CA GLN A 216 22.91 -6.90 7.58
C GLN A 216 21.72 -7.61 8.23
N CYS A 217 20.92 -8.36 7.46
CA CYS A 217 19.68 -8.99 7.96
C CYS A 217 19.67 -10.51 7.81
N SER A 218 20.75 -11.11 7.30
CA SER A 218 20.90 -12.55 7.04
C SER A 218 19.88 -13.16 6.08
N GLY A 219 18.98 -12.36 5.50
CA GLY A 219 18.02 -12.83 4.50
C GLY A 219 18.71 -13.24 3.20
N SER A 220 18.32 -14.39 2.64
CA SER A 220 18.88 -14.91 1.38
C SER A 220 18.17 -14.31 0.17
N TYR A 221 18.89 -13.58 -0.69
CA TYR A 221 18.36 -13.00 -1.93
C TYR A 221 19.32 -13.23 -3.10
N LYS A 222 18.86 -13.02 -4.34
CA LYS A 222 19.67 -13.28 -5.53
C LYS A 222 20.63 -12.12 -5.83
N THR A 223 20.09 -10.94 -6.13
CA THR A 223 20.89 -9.81 -6.63
C THR A 223 21.09 -8.68 -5.63
N TYR A 224 20.05 -8.33 -4.87
CA TYR A 224 20.10 -7.29 -3.85
C TYR A 224 19.18 -7.65 -2.67
N CYS A 225 19.43 -7.05 -1.50
CA CYS A 225 18.56 -7.16 -0.35
C CYS A 225 17.47 -6.07 -0.41
N PRO A 226 16.17 -6.41 -0.57
CA PRO A 226 15.10 -5.42 -0.65
C PRO A 226 14.78 -4.73 0.68
N VAL A 227 15.23 -5.30 1.81
CA VAL A 227 15.01 -4.74 3.15
C VAL A 227 16.10 -3.72 3.46
N CYS A 228 17.36 -4.14 3.37
CA CYS A 228 18.55 -3.33 3.66
C CYS A 228 18.95 -2.40 2.51
N CYS A 229 18.40 -2.63 1.31
CA CYS A 229 18.68 -1.88 0.08
C CYS A 229 20.17 -1.83 -0.27
N ILE A 230 20.84 -2.97 -0.13
CA ILE A 230 22.25 -3.16 -0.49
C ILE A 230 22.40 -4.18 -1.63
N PRO A 231 23.36 -3.97 -2.54
CA PRO A 231 23.76 -5.01 -3.48
C PRO A 231 24.36 -6.20 -2.70
N LEU A 232 24.26 -7.40 -3.27
CA LEU A 232 24.85 -8.61 -2.66
C LEU A 232 26.18 -8.98 -3.30
N GLN A 233 26.15 -9.55 -4.49
CA GLN A 233 27.35 -10.12 -5.13
C GLN A 233 27.94 -9.24 -6.23
N HIS A 234 27.07 -8.59 -7.00
CA HIS A 234 27.48 -7.69 -8.07
C HIS A 234 26.99 -6.28 -7.77
N VAL A 235 27.90 -5.32 -7.90
CA VAL A 235 27.64 -3.89 -7.73
C VAL A 235 27.63 -3.26 -9.12
N PRO A 236 26.46 -2.80 -9.62
CA PRO A 236 26.38 -2.14 -10.91
C PRO A 236 27.05 -0.77 -10.94
N THR A 237 27.20 -0.21 -12.13
CA THR A 237 27.70 1.15 -12.35
C THR A 237 26.78 2.17 -11.66
N PRO A 238 27.29 2.98 -10.71
CA PRO A 238 26.47 4.00 -10.05
C PRO A 238 25.99 5.08 -11.03
N VAL A 239 24.79 5.60 -10.79
CA VAL A 239 24.19 6.73 -11.51
C VAL A 239 24.32 7.99 -10.66
N SER A 240 24.86 9.05 -11.24
CA SER A 240 24.88 10.36 -10.61
C SER A 240 23.59 11.11 -10.91
N LEU A 241 22.96 11.68 -9.87
CA LEU A 241 21.71 12.41 -10.00
C LEU A 241 21.98 13.91 -9.82
N PRO A 242 21.34 14.78 -10.64
CA PRO A 242 21.53 16.23 -10.55
C PRO A 242 20.90 16.85 -9.30
N ILE A 243 20.00 16.12 -8.62
CA ILE A 243 19.32 16.54 -7.39
C ILE A 243 19.21 15.34 -6.43
N SER A 244 19.04 15.62 -5.14
CA SER A 244 18.80 14.56 -4.15
C SER A 244 17.36 14.05 -4.20
N VAL A 245 17.16 12.76 -3.91
CA VAL A 245 15.84 12.11 -3.91
C VAL A 245 15.51 11.52 -2.55
N ASP A 246 14.40 11.96 -1.98
CA ASP A 246 13.83 11.49 -0.72
C ASP A 246 12.64 10.56 -1.00
N ILE A 247 12.85 9.25 -0.86
CA ILE A 247 11.80 8.26 -1.01
C ILE A 247 11.10 8.06 0.33
N TRP A 248 9.80 8.39 0.38
CA TRP A 248 8.95 8.14 1.53
C TRP A 248 8.10 6.91 1.30
N ARG A 249 8.49 5.79 1.91
CA ARG A 249 7.80 4.51 1.75
C ARG A 249 6.63 4.36 2.72
N HIS A 250 5.49 3.94 2.20
CA HIS A 250 4.33 3.59 3.00
C HIS A 250 4.66 2.38 3.89
N THR A 251 4.36 2.46 5.19
CA THR A 251 4.61 1.37 6.16
C THR A 251 3.95 0.02 5.84
N GLY A 252 2.86 0.05 5.07
CA GLY A 252 2.17 -1.15 4.59
C GLY A 252 2.73 -1.72 3.28
N GLU A 253 3.71 -1.06 2.65
CA GLU A 253 4.34 -1.54 1.42
C GLU A 253 5.29 -2.70 1.73
N ARG A 254 5.31 -3.73 0.87
CA ARG A 254 6.18 -4.88 1.10
C ARG A 254 7.52 -4.62 0.44
N SER A 255 8.60 -4.69 1.21
CA SER A 255 9.95 -4.44 0.69
C SER A 255 10.30 -5.30 -0.53
N THR A 256 9.89 -6.58 -0.54
CA THR A 256 10.10 -7.51 -1.68
C THR A 256 9.29 -7.20 -2.93
N LYS A 257 8.35 -6.24 -2.85
CA LYS A 257 7.49 -5.81 -3.95
C LYS A 257 7.80 -4.40 -4.45
N SER A 258 8.44 -3.58 -3.61
CA SER A 258 8.85 -2.24 -3.95
C SER A 258 10.00 -2.24 -4.96
N THR A 259 9.94 -1.31 -5.91
CA THR A 259 11.00 -1.02 -6.86
C THR A 259 11.91 0.12 -6.38
N SER A 260 11.53 0.85 -5.32
CA SER A 260 12.34 1.93 -4.76
C SER A 260 13.74 1.55 -4.30
N PRO A 261 14.00 0.32 -3.81
CA PRO A 261 15.37 -0.11 -3.55
C PRO A 261 16.28 0.10 -4.77
N HIS A 262 15.79 -0.10 -6.01
CA HIS A 262 16.58 0.04 -7.24
C HIS A 262 17.36 1.35 -7.27
N LEU A 263 16.70 2.46 -6.92
CA LEU A 263 17.33 3.77 -6.85
C LEU A 263 18.44 3.83 -5.79
N VAL A 264 18.21 3.27 -4.60
CA VAL A 264 19.18 3.26 -3.49
C VAL A 264 20.44 2.48 -3.87
N MET A 265 20.32 1.38 -4.62
CA MET A 265 21.50 0.62 -5.05
C MET A 265 22.33 1.33 -6.12
N LEU A 266 21.69 2.14 -6.97
CA LEU A 266 22.35 2.76 -8.11
C LEU A 266 22.79 4.21 -7.83
N ALA A 267 22.14 4.93 -6.93
CA ALA A 267 22.38 6.34 -6.69
C ALA A 267 22.49 6.69 -5.19
N ARG A 268 22.96 5.74 -4.36
CA ARG A 268 23.03 5.87 -2.88
C ARG A 268 23.48 7.25 -2.35
N PRO A 269 24.53 7.91 -2.89
CA PRO A 269 24.98 9.20 -2.35
C PRO A 269 23.93 10.32 -2.44
N HIS A 270 22.99 10.22 -3.40
CA HIS A 270 21.98 11.24 -3.66
C HIS A 270 20.60 10.85 -3.08
N VAL A 271 20.48 9.70 -2.40
CA VAL A 271 19.18 9.09 -2.11
C VAL A 271 19.01 8.82 -0.62
N ALA A 272 17.96 9.38 -0.05
CA ALA A 272 17.48 9.05 1.28
C ALA A 272 16.18 8.24 1.17
N MET A 273 16.14 7.04 1.73
CA MET A 273 14.92 6.23 1.77
C MET A 273 14.40 6.14 3.21
N HIS A 274 13.22 6.70 3.42
CA HIS A 274 12.53 6.75 4.70
C HIS A 274 11.55 5.58 4.78
N THR A 275 11.91 4.57 5.57
CA THR A 275 11.12 3.34 5.74
C THR A 275 10.21 3.36 6.96
N ASP A 276 10.58 4.16 7.96
CA ASP A 276 9.95 4.25 9.27
C ASP A 276 9.60 5.70 9.52
N GLY A 277 8.46 6.15 8.99
CA GLY A 277 8.12 7.55 9.22
C GLY A 277 6.96 8.14 8.48
N PHE A 278 6.15 7.36 7.77
CA PHE A 278 4.95 7.91 7.16
C PHE A 278 3.76 6.95 7.24
N THR A 279 2.75 7.39 7.99
CA THR A 279 1.39 6.85 7.90
C THR A 279 0.46 8.03 7.69
N HIS A 280 -0.71 7.81 7.08
CA HIS A 280 -1.77 8.84 6.96
C HIS A 280 -2.19 9.49 8.29
N ARG A 281 -1.68 9.01 9.44
CA ARG A 281 -1.96 9.56 10.77
C ARG A 281 -0.76 10.23 11.46
N LEU A 282 0.47 10.07 10.95
CA LEU A 282 1.69 10.50 11.67
C LEU A 282 2.49 11.59 10.95
N GLY A 283 2.23 11.88 9.67
CA GLY A 283 3.05 12.82 8.90
C GLY A 283 4.52 12.41 8.82
N PHE A 284 5.42 13.38 8.63
CA PHE A 284 6.86 13.17 8.75
C PHE A 284 7.22 12.85 10.21
N VAL A 285 7.84 11.69 10.48
CA VAL A 285 8.37 11.34 11.82
C VAL A 285 9.75 11.99 12.06
N ARG A 286 9.92 13.24 11.63
CA ARG A 286 11.11 14.07 11.84
C ARG A 286 10.67 15.46 12.29
N ASP A 287 11.57 16.23 12.89
CA ASP A 287 11.36 17.67 13.11
C ASP A 287 10.82 18.31 11.82
N GLU A 288 9.82 19.19 11.95
CA GLU A 288 9.17 19.80 10.79
C GLU A 288 10.23 20.50 9.92
N PRO A 289 10.31 20.19 8.61
CA PRO A 289 11.32 20.79 7.75
C PRO A 289 11.15 22.31 7.75
N ASP A 290 12.26 23.02 7.80
CA ASP A 290 12.24 24.48 7.69
C ASP A 290 11.73 24.94 6.32
N GLN A 291 11.36 26.22 6.25
CA GLN A 291 10.77 26.78 5.03
C GLN A 291 11.74 26.72 3.83
N ALA A 292 13.04 26.90 4.06
CA ALA A 292 14.03 26.84 2.98
C ALA A 292 14.11 25.44 2.36
N TRP A 293 13.96 24.40 3.20
CA TRP A 293 13.88 23.01 2.74
C TRP A 293 12.59 22.72 1.98
N ILE A 294 11.48 23.34 2.37
CA ILE A 294 10.21 23.20 1.66
C ILE A 294 10.29 23.86 0.28
N ASP A 295 10.83 25.07 0.22
CA ASP A 295 10.87 25.89 -1.00
C ASP A 295 11.73 25.28 -2.11
N ASP A 296 12.82 24.59 -1.75
CA ASP A 296 13.73 23.94 -2.70
C ASP A 296 13.41 22.44 -2.95
N THR A 297 12.26 21.95 -2.47
CA THR A 297 11.86 20.55 -2.60
C THR A 297 10.59 20.40 -3.45
N LEU A 298 10.65 19.52 -4.45
CA LEU A 298 9.50 19.15 -5.27
C LEU A 298 8.87 17.84 -4.79
N LEU A 299 7.55 17.73 -4.88
CA LEU A 299 6.82 16.47 -4.69
C LEU A 299 6.42 15.88 -6.05
N LEU A 300 6.96 14.71 -6.38
CA LEU A 300 6.56 13.95 -7.58
C LEU A 300 5.22 13.28 -7.35
N PHE A 301 4.13 13.94 -7.76
CA PHE A 301 2.80 13.36 -7.70
C PHE A 301 1.82 14.07 -8.65
N PRO A 302 1.07 13.34 -9.48
CA PRO A 302 0.09 13.96 -10.37
C PRO A 302 -1.08 14.56 -9.58
N SER A 303 -1.36 15.84 -9.81
CA SER A 303 -2.50 16.56 -9.26
C SER A 303 -2.83 17.79 -10.11
N ASP A 304 -4.00 18.38 -9.89
CA ASP A 304 -4.47 19.53 -10.68
C ASP A 304 -3.50 20.73 -10.62
N ASN A 305 -2.79 20.90 -9.50
CA ASN A 305 -1.80 21.98 -9.29
C ASN A 305 -0.36 21.54 -9.59
N ALA A 306 -0.14 20.35 -10.16
CA ALA A 306 1.20 19.88 -10.49
C ALA A 306 1.69 20.49 -11.81
N LEU A 307 2.87 21.11 -11.76
CA LEU A 307 3.51 21.74 -12.92
C LEU A 307 4.37 20.72 -13.67
N PRO A 308 4.43 20.78 -15.02
CA PRO A 308 5.46 20.06 -15.75
C PRO A 308 6.84 20.63 -15.42
N LEU A 309 7.90 19.83 -15.58
CA LEU A 309 9.26 20.29 -15.26
C LEU A 309 9.69 21.52 -16.06
N ALA A 310 9.29 21.63 -17.34
CA ALA A 310 9.63 22.77 -18.18
C ALA A 310 9.16 24.14 -17.61
N ASP A 311 8.11 24.14 -16.78
CA ASP A 311 7.54 25.35 -16.18
C ASP A 311 8.16 25.70 -14.81
N ILE A 312 9.12 24.91 -14.33
CA ILE A 312 9.79 25.11 -13.05
C ILE A 312 11.24 25.56 -13.31
N PRO A 313 11.72 26.67 -12.73
CA PRO A 313 13.12 27.06 -12.88
C PRO A 313 14.05 26.02 -12.24
N GLN A 314 15.05 25.51 -12.96
CA GLN A 314 16.02 24.51 -12.46
C GLN A 314 16.66 24.90 -11.12
N ALA A 315 17.05 26.17 -10.98
CA ALA A 315 17.72 26.69 -9.78
C ALA A 315 16.79 26.76 -8.54
N SER A 316 15.48 26.63 -8.74
CA SER A 316 14.47 26.78 -7.69
C SER A 316 14.26 25.52 -6.85
N PHE A 317 14.95 24.41 -7.15
CA PHE A 317 14.86 23.18 -6.38
C PHE A 317 16.16 22.40 -6.39
N LYS A 318 16.39 21.65 -5.31
CA LYS A 318 17.57 20.79 -5.11
C LYS A 318 17.19 19.36 -4.72
N ARG A 319 15.90 19.13 -4.46
CA ARG A 319 15.38 17.89 -3.89
C ARG A 319 14.07 17.45 -4.52
N LEU A 320 13.88 16.14 -4.57
CA LEU A 320 12.66 15.48 -5.02
C LEU A 320 12.15 14.50 -3.98
N ILE A 321 10.93 14.71 -3.52
CA ILE A 321 10.19 13.74 -2.72
C ILE A 321 9.44 12.79 -3.66
N VAL A 322 9.59 11.50 -3.40
CA VAL A 322 8.87 10.43 -4.10
C VAL A 322 8.14 9.57 -3.09
N ILE A 323 6.87 9.31 -3.34
CA ILE A 323 6.04 8.47 -2.47
C ILE A 323 6.09 7.02 -2.97
N ASP A 324 6.58 6.09 -2.15
CA ASP A 324 6.61 4.66 -2.47
C ASP A 324 5.46 3.90 -1.81
N GLY A 325 4.65 3.23 -2.61
CA GLY A 325 3.56 2.37 -2.18
C GLY A 325 2.59 2.09 -3.30
N THR A 326 1.59 1.24 -3.05
CA THR A 326 0.48 1.06 -4.00
C THR A 326 -0.18 2.41 -4.33
N TRP A 327 -0.73 2.57 -5.53
CA TRP A 327 -1.42 3.81 -5.93
C TRP A 327 -2.49 4.30 -4.95
N ARG A 328 -3.21 3.39 -4.29
CA ARG A 328 -4.15 3.75 -3.21
C ARG A 328 -3.42 4.36 -2.01
N GLN A 329 -2.32 3.76 -1.58
CA GLN A 329 -1.48 4.28 -0.49
C GLN A 329 -0.84 5.61 -0.89
N ALA A 330 -0.22 5.71 -2.07
CA ALA A 330 0.43 6.93 -2.54
C ALA A 330 -0.55 8.11 -2.64
N ARG A 331 -1.75 7.89 -3.18
CA ARG A 331 -2.82 8.91 -3.23
C ARG A 331 -3.23 9.36 -1.83
N THR A 332 -3.35 8.42 -0.90
CA THR A 332 -3.69 8.70 0.50
C THR A 332 -2.57 9.50 1.17
N MET A 333 -1.31 9.12 0.96
CA MET A 333 -0.15 9.83 1.51
C MET A 333 -0.04 11.24 0.94
N SER A 334 -0.14 11.42 -0.38
CA SER A 334 -0.02 12.73 -1.05
C SER A 334 -1.01 13.78 -0.55
N ARG A 335 -2.11 13.39 0.09
CA ARG A 335 -3.15 14.28 0.63
C ARG A 335 -2.94 14.64 2.10
N HIS A 336 -1.90 14.10 2.73
CA HIS A 336 -1.59 14.40 4.12
C HIS A 336 -1.14 15.87 4.25
N PRO A 337 -1.51 16.59 5.33
CA PRO A 337 -1.12 17.99 5.54
C PRO A 337 0.38 18.24 5.43
N SER A 338 1.20 17.27 5.84
CA SER A 338 2.67 17.36 5.71
C SER A 338 3.14 17.53 4.27
N PHE A 339 2.39 17.04 3.27
CA PHE A 339 2.76 17.15 1.86
C PHE A 339 2.06 18.32 1.13
N GLU A 340 1.16 19.03 1.81
CA GLU A 340 0.40 20.14 1.22
C GLU A 340 1.30 21.34 0.87
N LYS A 341 2.36 21.53 1.65
CA LYS A 341 3.30 22.65 1.53
C LYS A 341 4.25 22.56 0.33
N PHE A 342 4.42 21.38 -0.27
CA PHE A 342 5.38 21.20 -1.36
C PHE A 342 4.77 21.52 -2.71
N ARG A 343 5.56 22.21 -3.53
CA ARG A 343 5.26 22.35 -4.97
C ARG A 343 5.26 20.97 -5.62
N ARG A 344 4.26 20.73 -6.45
CA ARG A 344 4.08 19.43 -7.11
C ARG A 344 4.59 19.47 -8.53
N VAL A 345 5.25 18.40 -8.92
CA VAL A 345 5.72 18.18 -10.29
C VAL A 345 5.06 16.96 -10.88
N LYS A 346 4.67 17.05 -12.15
CA LYS A 346 4.17 15.94 -12.96
C LYS A 346 5.14 15.64 -14.10
N ILE A 347 5.20 14.38 -14.46
CA ILE A 347 5.92 13.88 -15.64
C ILE A 347 4.92 13.60 -16.76
N GLN A 348 5.41 13.47 -17.99
CA GLN A 348 4.57 13.09 -19.12
C GLN A 348 3.93 11.71 -18.92
N GLU A 349 2.76 11.49 -19.51
CA GLU A 349 2.10 10.17 -19.47
C GLU A 349 2.92 9.15 -20.27
N ARG A 350 3.10 7.97 -19.69
CA ARG A 350 3.88 6.86 -20.24
C ARG A 350 3.23 5.54 -19.86
N GLU A 351 3.31 4.55 -20.73
CA GLU A 351 2.86 3.20 -20.41
C GLU A 351 3.88 2.48 -19.51
N THR A 352 3.37 1.83 -18.46
CA THR A 352 4.17 1.03 -17.54
C THR A 352 4.47 -0.35 -18.12
N LEU A 353 5.68 -0.84 -17.87
CA LEU A 353 6.08 -2.21 -18.11
C LEU A 353 6.08 -3.04 -16.82
N PHE A 354 5.51 -2.52 -15.73
CA PHE A 354 5.49 -3.18 -14.44
C PHE A 354 4.60 -4.42 -14.45
N TRP A 355 5.20 -5.60 -14.27
CA TRP A 355 4.54 -6.91 -14.38
C TRP A 355 3.49 -7.20 -13.29
N ARG A 356 3.30 -6.33 -12.29
CA ARG A 356 2.31 -6.60 -11.24
C ARG A 356 0.96 -6.06 -11.66
N TRP A 357 -0.07 -6.87 -11.47
CA TRP A 357 -1.45 -6.45 -11.67
C TRP A 357 -1.78 -5.21 -10.85
N GLN A 358 -2.46 -4.27 -11.50
CA GLN A 358 -3.00 -3.06 -10.89
C GLN A 358 -4.43 -2.82 -11.37
N THR A 359 -5.24 -2.15 -10.54
CA THR A 359 -6.63 -1.77 -10.85
C THR A 359 -6.73 -0.49 -11.70
N TYR A 360 -5.61 0.04 -12.16
CA TYR A 360 -5.50 1.32 -12.83
C TYR A 360 -5.03 1.14 -14.28
N SER A 361 -5.09 2.18 -15.11
CA SER A 361 -4.69 2.11 -16.52
C SER A 361 -3.18 1.84 -16.69
N SER A 362 -2.75 1.58 -17.93
CA SER A 362 -1.33 1.39 -18.27
C SER A 362 -0.46 2.59 -17.93
N ASN A 363 -1.03 3.78 -17.73
CA ASN A 363 -0.27 5.00 -17.44
C ASN A 363 0.16 5.15 -15.96
N TYR A 364 -0.12 4.14 -15.14
CA TYR A 364 0.16 4.12 -13.70
C TYR A 364 1.50 3.43 -13.43
N LEU A 365 2.57 4.21 -13.52
CA LEU A 365 3.96 3.78 -13.38
C LEU A 365 4.30 3.21 -11.98
N SER A 366 5.27 2.29 -11.94
CA SER A 366 5.94 1.92 -10.69
C SER A 366 6.84 3.05 -10.17
N THR A 367 7.24 2.98 -8.90
CA THR A 367 8.04 4.04 -8.26
C THR A 367 9.34 4.30 -9.00
N ILE A 368 10.03 3.26 -9.50
CA ILE A 368 11.31 3.42 -10.21
C ILE A 368 11.11 3.98 -11.61
N GLU A 369 10.04 3.57 -12.32
CA GLU A 369 9.72 4.13 -13.63
C GLU A 369 9.39 5.62 -13.51
N ALA A 370 8.59 6.02 -12.52
CA ALA A 370 8.29 7.42 -12.27
C ALA A 370 9.55 8.26 -12.00
N ILE A 371 10.52 7.71 -11.24
CA ILE A 371 11.81 8.36 -11.00
C ILE A 371 12.64 8.45 -12.29
N TYR A 372 12.74 7.36 -13.05
CA TYR A 372 13.46 7.35 -14.32
C TYR A 372 12.89 8.39 -15.30
N TYR A 373 11.57 8.41 -15.48
CA TYR A 373 10.92 9.36 -16.37
C TYR A 373 11.01 10.79 -15.87
N PHE A 374 11.04 11.03 -14.54
CA PHE A 374 11.37 12.34 -14.00
C PHE A 374 12.75 12.80 -14.46
N PHE A 375 13.78 11.95 -14.41
CA PHE A 375 15.11 12.32 -14.85
C PHE A 375 15.26 12.41 -16.38
N ARG A 376 14.46 11.65 -17.15
CA ARG A 376 14.31 11.84 -18.60
C ARG A 376 13.72 13.22 -18.92
N ASP A 377 12.65 13.60 -18.23
CA ASP A 377 12.02 14.91 -18.40
C ASP A 377 12.95 16.03 -17.88
N TYR A 378 13.74 15.78 -16.83
CA TYR A 378 14.78 16.70 -16.33
C TYR A 378 15.86 16.96 -17.38
N TYR A 379 16.35 15.89 -18.02
CA TYR A 379 17.32 16.02 -19.11
C TYR A 379 16.74 16.88 -20.24
N ALA A 380 15.51 16.56 -20.68
CA ALA A 380 14.85 17.29 -21.74
C ALA A 380 14.68 18.78 -21.40
N ALA A 381 14.28 19.09 -20.16
CA ALA A 381 14.02 20.46 -19.72
C ALA A 381 15.29 21.30 -19.47
N TYR A 382 16.37 20.70 -18.95
CA TYR A 382 17.50 21.49 -18.42
C TYR A 382 18.88 21.10 -18.95
N GLU A 383 19.06 19.88 -19.45
CA GLU A 383 20.38 19.37 -19.86
C GLU A 383 20.50 19.18 -21.38
N SER A 384 19.39 19.21 -22.11
CA SER A 384 19.35 19.01 -23.55
C SER A 384 19.90 20.21 -24.32
N LEU A 385 19.71 21.44 -23.82
CA LEU A 385 20.14 22.64 -24.52
C LEU A 385 21.66 22.84 -24.39
N ARG A 386 22.35 22.84 -25.53
CA ARG A 386 23.79 23.12 -25.61
C ARG A 386 24.07 24.61 -25.67
N ARG A 387 25.33 24.99 -25.37
CA ARG A 387 25.81 26.38 -25.43
C ARG A 387 25.66 27.02 -26.82
N ASP A 388 25.65 26.21 -27.88
CA ASP A 388 25.46 26.64 -29.26
C ASP A 388 23.98 26.76 -29.67
N GLY A 389 23.05 26.55 -28.74
CA GLY A 389 21.60 26.61 -28.98
C GLY A 389 20.99 25.34 -29.57
N SER A 390 21.78 24.29 -29.83
CA SER A 390 21.27 23.01 -30.31
C SER A 390 20.69 22.13 -29.20
N ILE A 391 19.70 21.30 -29.53
CA ILE A 391 19.12 20.30 -28.62
C ILE A 391 19.92 18.99 -28.76
N ALA A 392 20.56 18.56 -27.68
CA ALA A 392 21.25 17.30 -27.59
C ALA A 392 20.26 16.13 -27.51
N ALA A 393 20.51 15.10 -28.33
CA ALA A 393 19.84 13.81 -28.17
C ALA A 393 20.23 13.19 -26.82
N TYR A 394 19.28 12.48 -26.20
CA TYR A 394 19.51 11.81 -24.92
C TYR A 394 20.60 10.75 -25.02
N ASP A 395 21.53 10.77 -24.06
CA ASP A 395 22.74 9.95 -24.07
C ASP A 395 22.64 8.65 -23.25
N GLY A 396 21.52 8.40 -22.58
CA GLY A 396 21.33 7.20 -21.76
C GLY A 396 21.85 7.32 -20.33
N ARG A 397 22.30 8.50 -19.87
CA ARG A 397 22.95 8.67 -18.54
C ARG A 397 22.12 8.20 -17.34
N TYR A 398 20.79 8.10 -17.47
CA TYR A 398 19.89 7.63 -16.41
C TYR A 398 19.31 6.24 -16.68
N ASP A 399 19.63 5.60 -17.81
CA ASP A 399 19.05 4.30 -18.20
C ASP A 399 19.37 3.22 -17.18
N ASN A 400 20.56 3.27 -16.57
CA ASN A 400 20.95 2.29 -15.57
C ASN A 400 20.02 2.30 -14.33
N LEU A 401 19.25 3.37 -14.08
CA LEU A 401 18.19 3.40 -13.04
C LEU A 401 17.17 2.27 -13.21
N LEU A 402 16.93 1.84 -14.45
CA LEU A 402 16.03 0.73 -14.78
C LEU A 402 16.73 -0.63 -14.85
N LEU A 403 18.01 -0.76 -14.51
CA LEU A 403 18.76 -2.03 -14.61
C LEU A 403 18.09 -3.19 -13.88
N TYR A 404 17.76 -3.00 -12.59
CA TYR A 404 17.11 -4.04 -11.79
C TYR A 404 15.65 -4.27 -12.21
N PHE A 405 14.99 -3.24 -12.75
CA PHE A 405 13.65 -3.35 -13.32
C PHE A 405 13.66 -4.20 -14.59
N LYS A 406 14.60 -3.95 -15.51
CA LYS A 406 14.86 -4.74 -16.71
C LYS A 406 15.19 -6.19 -16.37
N LEU A 407 16.04 -6.44 -15.37
CA LEU A 407 16.31 -7.79 -14.89
C LEU A 407 15.04 -8.52 -14.43
N GLN A 408 14.16 -7.84 -13.68
CA GLN A 408 12.89 -8.41 -13.21
C GLN A 408 11.92 -8.66 -14.37
N TYR A 409 11.81 -7.72 -15.29
CA TYR A 409 11.01 -7.84 -16.50
C TYR A 409 11.42 -9.07 -17.31
N GLU A 410 12.70 -9.19 -17.67
CA GLU A 410 13.19 -10.33 -18.46
C GLU A 410 13.09 -11.66 -17.72
N THR A 411 13.26 -11.65 -16.38
CA THR A 411 13.02 -12.85 -15.57
C THR A 411 11.57 -13.33 -15.69
N VAL A 412 10.61 -12.40 -15.75
CA VAL A 412 9.19 -12.74 -15.97
C VAL A 412 8.98 -13.24 -17.39
N GLN A 413 9.47 -12.55 -18.42
CA GLN A 413 9.35 -12.98 -19.82
C GLN A 413 9.87 -14.42 -19.99
N ASN A 414 11.11 -14.68 -19.57
CA ASN A 414 11.74 -16.00 -19.66
C ASN A 414 10.96 -17.10 -18.91
N ALA A 415 10.40 -16.79 -17.73
CA ALA A 415 9.64 -17.76 -16.94
C ALA A 415 8.27 -18.12 -17.54
N TYR A 416 7.77 -17.34 -18.49
CA TYR A 416 6.54 -17.65 -19.24
C TYR A 416 6.87 -18.29 -20.59
N HIS A 417 7.93 -17.87 -21.29
CA HIS A 417 8.40 -18.58 -22.50
C HIS A 417 8.88 -20.00 -22.22
N ALA A 418 9.47 -20.26 -21.05
CA ALA A 418 9.95 -21.61 -20.70
C ALA A 418 8.84 -22.66 -20.52
N VAL A 419 7.57 -22.25 -20.46
CA VAL A 419 6.44 -23.16 -20.26
C VAL A 419 5.43 -22.97 -21.39
N PRO A 420 5.43 -23.84 -22.43
CA PRO A 420 4.50 -23.75 -23.54
C PRO A 420 3.04 -23.69 -23.07
N GLY A 421 2.26 -22.76 -23.63
CA GLY A 421 0.84 -22.57 -23.31
C GLY A 421 0.55 -21.82 -22.00
N LYS A 422 1.57 -21.41 -21.23
CA LYS A 422 1.38 -20.63 -20.00
C LYS A 422 1.04 -19.18 -20.33
N GLN A 423 -0.19 -18.76 -20.06
CA GLN A 423 -0.65 -17.40 -20.31
C GLN A 423 -0.47 -16.47 -19.10
N PHE A 424 -0.17 -15.20 -19.38
CA PHE A 424 -0.05 -14.16 -18.37
C PHE A 424 -1.39 -13.43 -18.17
N ASN A 425 -2.18 -13.91 -17.21
CA ASN A 425 -3.58 -13.48 -17.06
C ASN A 425 -3.78 -12.13 -16.34
N LYS A 426 -2.71 -11.38 -16.08
CA LYS A 426 -2.77 -10.13 -15.30
C LYS A 426 -2.79 -8.89 -16.18
N ILE A 427 -2.02 -8.90 -17.25
CA ILE A 427 -1.91 -7.79 -18.20
C ILE A 427 -2.00 -8.42 -19.57
N LYS A 428 -2.92 -7.94 -20.39
CA LYS A 428 -3.13 -8.44 -21.75
C LYS A 428 -1.86 -8.19 -22.57
N ASP A 429 -1.46 -9.15 -23.38
CA ASP A 429 -0.33 -9.05 -24.33
C ASP A 429 1.01 -8.65 -23.67
N TYR A 430 1.18 -8.97 -22.37
CA TYR A 430 2.37 -8.60 -21.61
C TYR A 430 3.61 -9.45 -21.92
N ILE A 431 3.40 -10.71 -22.30
CA ILE A 431 4.49 -11.59 -22.72
C ILE A 431 4.73 -11.30 -24.19
N VAL A 432 5.90 -10.76 -24.50
CA VAL A 432 6.27 -10.34 -25.85
C VAL A 432 6.87 -11.55 -26.55
N ASP A 433 6.30 -11.96 -27.68
CA ASP A 433 6.88 -13.05 -28.47
C ASP A 433 8.27 -12.64 -28.97
N ASN A 434 9.29 -13.46 -28.69
CA ASN A 434 10.60 -13.33 -29.32
C ASN A 434 10.43 -13.63 -30.82
N LYS A 435 10.16 -12.59 -31.62
CA LYS A 435 10.26 -12.65 -33.08
C LYS A 435 11.67 -12.36 -33.53
#